data_AF-A0A0J0ZRI3-F1
#
_entry.id   AF-A0A0J0ZRI3-F1
#
_cell.length_a   1.000
_cell.length_b   1.000
_cell.length_c   1.000
_cell.angle_alpha   90.00
_cell.angle_beta   90.00
_cell.angle_gamma   90.00
#
_symmetry.space_group_name_H-M   'P 1'
#
loop_
_entity.id
_entity.type
_entity.pdbx_description
1 polymer ?
#
loop_
_entity_poly.entity_id
_entity_poly.type
_entity_poly.pdbx_seq_one_letter_code
_entity_poly.pdbx_strand_id
1 'polypeptide(L)'
;MATYIEKLQDPKTVQKLESLLGGHIMSVYRNAGFNPPVPVSHGGRFIYADPAPEKYARHLREGMKLFAQALDELAEKDGGNNA
;
A
#
# COMPACT_ATOMS: atom_id res chain seq x y z
N MET A 1 -1.73 -15.07 -16.29
CA MET A 1 -1.06 -14.53 -15.09
C MET A 1 -2.07 -13.72 -14.32
N ALA A 2 -2.07 -13.75 -12.99
CA ALA A 2 -2.89 -12.82 -12.21
C ALA A 2 -2.32 -11.40 -12.33
N THR A 3 -3.18 -10.41 -12.48
CA THR A 3 -2.81 -8.99 -12.57
C THR A 3 -2.21 -8.50 -11.25
N TYR A 4 -1.41 -7.44 -11.29
CA TYR A 4 -0.90 -6.80 -10.09
C TYR A 4 -2.04 -6.26 -9.22
N ILE A 5 -3.13 -5.77 -9.82
CA ILE A 5 -4.35 -5.40 -9.09
C ILE A 5 -4.97 -6.59 -8.37
N GLU A 6 -5.08 -7.75 -9.01
CA GLU A 6 -5.58 -8.98 -8.35
C GLU A 6 -4.68 -9.41 -7.20
N LYS A 7 -3.35 -9.28 -7.35
CA LYS A 7 -2.39 -9.56 -6.26
C LYS A 7 -2.61 -8.64 -5.05
N LEU A 8 -3.12 -7.42 -5.23
CA LEU A 8 -3.48 -6.54 -4.11
C LEU A 8 -4.69 -7.04 -3.30
N GLN A 9 -5.39 -8.07 -3.75
CA GLN A 9 -6.48 -8.72 -3.01
C GLN A 9 -6.02 -9.96 -2.23
N ASP A 10 -4.83 -10.51 -2.55
CA ASP A 10 -4.27 -11.67 -1.85
C ASP A 10 -3.96 -11.31 -0.38
N PRO A 11 -4.49 -12.06 0.61
CA PRO A 11 -4.33 -11.73 2.02
C PRO A 11 -2.86 -11.63 2.48
N LYS A 12 -1.97 -12.47 1.94
CA LYS A 12 -0.54 -12.44 2.29
C LYS A 12 0.11 -11.18 1.75
N THR A 13 -0.22 -10.82 0.51
CA THR A 13 0.25 -9.59 -0.13
C THR A 13 -0.25 -8.36 0.64
N VAL A 14 -1.54 -8.30 0.97
CA VAL A 14 -2.12 -7.21 1.78
C VAL A 14 -1.42 -7.08 3.12
N GLN A 15 -1.22 -8.18 3.85
CA GLN A 15 -0.56 -8.16 5.14
C GLN A 15 0.89 -7.66 5.05
N LYS A 16 1.63 -8.07 4.01
CA LYS A 16 2.99 -7.59 3.78
C LYS A 16 3.02 -6.10 3.46
N LEU A 17 2.10 -5.62 2.62
CA LEU A 17 2.00 -4.20 2.26
C LEU A 17 1.62 -3.34 3.46
N GLU A 18 0.66 -3.77 4.27
CA GLU A 18 0.27 -3.05 5.50
C GLU A 18 1.42 -3.00 6.51
N SER A 19 2.20 -4.08 6.64
CA SER A 19 3.41 -4.08 7.47
C SER A 19 4.45 -3.04 7.01
N LEU A 20 4.69 -2.97 5.69
CA LEU A 20 5.62 -2.00 5.10
C LEU A 20 5.11 -0.56 5.26
N LEU A 21 3.82 -0.35 5.00
CA LEU A 21 3.16 0.94 5.17
C LEU A 21 3.27 1.43 6.62
N GLY A 22 2.97 0.55 7.58
CA GLY A 22 3.08 0.88 9.01
C GLY A 22 4.50 1.27 9.41
N GLY A 23 5.50 0.50 8.96
CA GLY A 23 6.91 0.81 9.19
C GLY A 23 7.34 2.15 8.57
N HIS A 24 6.86 2.46 7.36
CA HIS A 24 7.12 3.74 6.70
C HIS A 24 6.54 4.92 7.48
N ILE A 25 5.27 4.85 7.89
CA ILE A 25 4.62 5.90 8.69
C ILE A 25 5.37 6.11 10.00
N MET A 26 5.75 5.04 10.69
CA MET A 26 6.56 5.13 11.90
C MET A 26 7.89 5.85 11.65
N SER A 27 8.59 5.52 10.55
CA SER A 27 9.86 6.16 10.21
C SER A 27 9.69 7.65 9.91
N VAL A 28 8.68 8.03 9.13
CA VAL A 28 8.39 9.44 8.80
C VAL A 28 8.19 10.28 10.07
N TYR A 29 7.40 9.78 11.02
CA TYR A 29 7.15 10.50 12.28
C TYR A 29 8.43 10.64 13.13
N ARG A 30 9.20 9.55 13.29
CA ARG A 30 10.47 9.60 14.05
C ARG A 30 11.45 10.58 13.43
N ASN A 31 11.60 10.55 12.11
CA ASN A 31 12.55 11.41 11.40
C ASN A 31 12.19 12.90 11.52
N ALA A 32 10.90 13.22 11.69
CA ALA A 32 10.42 14.57 11.93
C ALA A 32 10.42 14.96 13.43
N GLY A 33 10.94 14.11 14.33
CA GLY A 33 10.97 14.38 15.77
C GLY A 33 9.64 14.21 16.49
N PHE A 34 8.64 13.58 15.84
CA PHE A 34 7.33 13.31 16.44
C PHE A 34 7.25 11.91 17.05
N ASN A 35 6.31 11.74 17.99
CA ASN A 35 5.95 10.43 18.50
C ASN A 35 5.22 9.63 17.40
N PRO A 36 5.68 8.40 17.08
CA PRO A 36 5.02 7.58 16.08
C PRO A 36 3.59 7.19 16.52
N PRO A 37 2.62 7.25 15.60
CA PRO A 37 1.26 6.85 15.92
C PRO A 37 1.20 5.32 16.08
N VAL A 38 0.40 4.84 17.02
CA VAL A 38 0.16 3.42 17.26
C VAL A 38 -1.14 3.00 16.58
N PRO A 39 -1.11 2.20 15.51
CA PRO A 39 -2.33 1.73 14.87
C PRO A 39 -2.96 0.55 15.60
N VAL A 40 -4.24 0.32 15.33
CA VAL A 40 -4.95 -0.91 15.65
C VAL A 40 -5.04 -1.77 14.40
N SER A 41 -4.79 -3.08 14.53
CA SER A 41 -5.00 -4.03 13.45
C SER A 41 -6.48 -4.41 13.37
N HIS A 42 -7.10 -4.21 12.19
CA HIS A 42 -8.48 -4.59 11.93
C HIS A 42 -8.59 -5.18 10.53
N GLY A 43 -8.97 -6.45 10.43
CA GLY A 43 -9.14 -7.13 9.13
C GLY A 43 -7.87 -7.15 8.26
N GLY A 44 -6.69 -7.25 8.88
CA GLY A 44 -5.41 -7.25 8.18
C GLY A 44 -4.92 -5.87 7.73
N ARG A 45 -5.58 -4.79 8.15
CA ARG A 45 -5.18 -3.40 7.89
C ARG A 45 -4.87 -2.65 9.17
N PHE A 46 -3.97 -1.68 9.09
CA PHE A 46 -3.69 -0.76 10.19
C PHE A 46 -4.59 0.45 10.13
N ILE A 47 -5.31 0.71 11.23
CA ILE A 47 -6.18 1.87 11.41
C ILE A 47 -5.57 2.77 12.47
N TYR A 48 -5.38 4.04 12.15
CA TYR A 48 -4.85 5.04 13.06
C TYR A 48 -5.99 5.87 13.67
N ALA A 49 -5.93 6.11 14.98
CA ALA A 49 -6.92 6.94 15.67
C ALA A 49 -6.82 8.41 15.25
N ASP A 50 -5.59 8.89 15.03
CA ASP A 50 -5.34 10.25 14.59
C ASP A 50 -5.68 10.41 13.08
N PRO A 51 -6.43 11.44 12.69
CA PRO A 51 -6.84 11.63 11.29
C PRO A 51 -5.67 11.87 10.33
N ALA A 52 -4.59 12.51 10.79
CA ALA A 52 -3.44 12.83 9.97
C ALA A 52 -2.68 11.58 9.45
N PRO A 53 -2.22 10.65 10.31
CA PRO A 53 -1.59 9.41 9.85
C PRO A 53 -2.58 8.49 9.14
N GLU A 54 -3.87 8.48 9.50
CA GLU A 54 -4.88 7.69 8.75
C GLU A 54 -5.05 8.21 7.32
N LYS A 55 -5.15 9.53 7.15
CA LYS A 55 -5.19 10.16 5.81
C LYS A 55 -3.94 9.83 5.02
N TYR A 56 -2.77 9.87 5.64
CA TYR A 56 -1.51 9.52 5.00
C TYR A 56 -1.46 8.05 4.58
N ALA A 57 -1.86 7.12 5.46
CA ALA A 57 -2.00 5.71 5.16
C ALA A 57 -2.94 5.45 3.97
N ARG A 58 -4.08 6.15 3.91
CA ARG A 58 -5.01 6.05 2.78
C ARG A 58 -4.36 6.45 1.45
N HIS A 59 -3.62 7.55 1.41
CA HIS A 59 -2.95 7.98 0.19
C HIS A 59 -1.84 7.01 -0.26
N LEU A 60 -1.10 6.41 0.68
CA LEU A 60 -0.15 5.35 0.34
C LEU A 60 -0.85 4.13 -0.28
N ARG A 61 -2.00 3.73 0.25
CA ARG A 61 -2.83 2.65 -0.33
C ARG A 61 -3.35 2.97 -1.72
N GLU A 62 -3.82 4.19 -1.93
CA GLU A 62 -4.24 4.67 -3.25
C GLU A 62 -3.07 4.63 -4.23
N GLY A 63 -1.88 5.09 -3.82
CA GLY A 63 -0.67 5.05 -4.63
C GLY A 63 -0.27 3.61 -5.02
N MET A 64 -0.39 2.65 -4.11
CA MET A 64 -0.13 1.23 -4.43
C MET A 64 -1.07 0.69 -5.51
N LYS A 65 -2.35 1.07 -5.48
CA LYS A 65 -3.31 0.67 -6.53
C LYS A 65 -2.98 1.31 -7.87
N LEU A 66 -2.67 2.61 -7.89
CA LEU A 66 -2.26 3.32 -9.09
C LEU A 66 -1.00 2.69 -9.72
N PHE A 67 -0.02 2.33 -8.89
CA PHE A 67 1.19 1.67 -9.36
C PHE A 67 0.91 0.27 -9.91
N ALA A 68 0.10 -0.54 -9.22
CA ALA A 68 -0.29 -1.86 -9.71
C ALA A 68 -1.01 -1.78 -11.06
N GLN A 69 -1.95 -0.85 -11.22
CA GLN A 69 -2.63 -0.60 -12.48
C GLN A 69 -1.64 -0.24 -13.60
N ALA A 70 -0.68 0.65 -13.33
CA ALA A 70 0.33 1.00 -14.32
C ALA A 70 1.18 -0.21 -14.76
N LEU A 71 1.52 -1.12 -13.83
CA LEU A 71 2.24 -2.34 -14.17
C LEU A 71 1.41 -3.30 -15.02
N ASP A 72 0.11 -3.40 -14.75
CA ASP A 72 -0.82 -4.20 -15.55
C ASP A 72 -0.91 -3.66 -16.98
N GLU A 73 -1.10 -2.35 -17.14
CA GLU A 73 -1.16 -1.69 -18.46
C GLU A 73 0.15 -1.84 -19.26
N LEU A 74 1.31 -1.82 -18.59
CA LEU A 74 2.60 -2.05 -19.23
C LEU A 74 2.77 -3.50 -19.68
N ALA A 75 2.39 -4.46 -18.83
CA ALA A 75 2.46 -5.88 -19.16
C ALA A 75 1.54 -6.25 -20.34
N GLU A 76 0.37 -5.63 -20.46
CA GLU A 76 -0.52 -5.79 -21.61
C GLU A 76 0.09 -5.22 -22.91
N LYS A 77 0.76 -4.07 -22.84
CA LYS A 77 1.42 -3.46 -24.01
C LYS A 77 2.62 -4.26 -24.49
N ASP A 78 3.43 -4.79 -23.58
CA ASP A 78 4.58 -5.64 -23.93
C ASP A 78 4.14 -6.99 -24.50
N GLY A 79 2.98 -7.51 -24.08
CA GLY A 79 2.36 -8.72 -24.65
C GLY A 79 1.68 -8.51 -26.01
N GLY A 80 1.36 -7.27 -26.38
CA GLY A 80 0.65 -6.91 -27.62
C GLY A 80 1.53 -6.63 -28.84
N ASN A 81 2.87 -6.64 -28.71
CA ASN A 81 3.80 -6.32 -29.80
C ASN A 81 4.29 -7.54 -30.61
N ASN A 82 3.57 -8.67 -30.54
CA ASN A 82 3.85 -9.89 -31.32
C ASN A 82 2.57 -10.45 -31.97
N ALA A 83 1.75 -9.61 -32.58
CA ALA A 83 0.62 -10.02 -33.42
C ALA A 83 0.67 -9.30 -34.78
#